data_AF-A0A432MP35-F1
#
_entry.id   AF-A0A432MP35-F1
#
_cell.length_a   1.000
_cell.length_b   1.000
_cell.length_c   1.000
_cell.angle_alpha   90.00
_cell.angle_beta   90.00
_cell.angle_gamma   90.00
#
_symmetry.space_group_name_H-M   'P 1'
#
loop_
_entity.id
_entity.type
_entity.pdbx_description
1 polymer ?
#
loop_
_entity_poly.entity_id
_entity_poly.type
_entity_poly.pdbx_seq_one_letter_code
_entity_poly.pdbx_strand_id
1 'polypeptide(L)'
;MPNRFGFDREQEDDLDGAAAAFTEAILFEPFEPEYHYRLAIIANRFGQTDRAAEHLAIHRRLKEAGAELKEALDSYLDVVKQPDAEPGAFRIAVEHLALLCEQLGWEREAEGWRMLVPDSDGSPGQTNPSE
;
A
#
# COMPACT_ATOMS: atom_id res chain seq x y z
N MET A 1 -24.81 6.03 42.65
CA MET A 1 -23.59 5.96 41.81
C MET A 1 -24.02 6.16 40.37
N PRO A 2 -23.45 7.09 39.59
CA PRO A 2 -23.81 7.24 38.20
C PRO A 2 -23.19 6.10 37.39
N ASN A 3 -24.00 5.51 36.52
CA ASN A 3 -23.68 4.43 35.59
C ASN A 3 -22.51 4.84 34.68
N ARG A 4 -21.36 4.14 34.79
CA ARG A 4 -20.25 4.24 33.83
C ARG A 4 -20.49 3.41 32.56
N PHE A 5 -21.49 2.52 32.55
CA PHE A 5 -21.75 1.58 31.46
C PHE A 5 -22.46 2.17 30.23
N GLY A 6 -22.95 3.42 30.29
CA GLY A 6 -23.63 4.04 29.15
C GLY A 6 -22.67 4.50 28.06
N PHE A 7 -21.53 5.06 28.45
CA PHE A 7 -20.54 5.62 27.52
C PHE A 7 -19.70 4.56 26.79
N ASP A 8 -19.44 3.42 27.44
CA ASP A 8 -18.70 2.32 26.81
C ASP A 8 -19.52 1.69 25.68
N ARG A 9 -20.85 1.50 25.85
CA ARG A 9 -21.68 0.92 24.79
C ARG A 9 -21.86 1.82 23.58
N GLU A 10 -22.01 3.13 23.78
CA GLU A 10 -22.09 4.07 22.65
C GLU A 10 -20.78 4.08 21.85
N GLN A 11 -19.63 3.93 22.51
CA GLN A 11 -18.36 3.77 21.81
C GLN A 11 -18.21 2.40 21.15
N GLU A 12 -18.68 1.31 21.77
CA GLU A 12 -18.64 -0.03 21.17
C GLU A 12 -19.50 -0.11 19.89
N ASP A 13 -20.68 0.52 19.89
CA ASP A 13 -21.57 0.57 18.71
C ASP A 13 -20.95 1.41 17.57
N ASP A 14 -20.29 2.53 17.92
CA ASP A 14 -19.58 3.38 16.95
C ASP A 14 -18.34 2.69 16.36
N LEU A 15 -17.64 1.88 17.18
CA LEU A 15 -16.46 1.11 16.75
C LEU A 15 -16.83 -0.04 15.80
N ASP A 16 -17.99 -0.68 15.97
CA ASP A 16 -18.45 -1.74 15.06
C ASP A 16 -18.80 -1.16 13.68
N GLY A 17 -19.50 -0.02 13.65
CA GLY A 17 -19.77 0.73 12.41
C GLY A 17 -18.48 1.21 11.72
N ALA A 18 -17.51 1.69 12.50
CA ALA A 18 -16.20 2.08 11.98
C ALA A 18 -15.43 0.89 11.41
N ALA A 19 -15.47 -0.28 12.06
CA ALA A 19 -14.82 -1.49 11.56
C ALA A 19 -15.40 -1.92 10.21
N ALA A 20 -16.72 -1.86 10.06
CA ALA A 20 -17.39 -2.16 8.78
C ALA A 20 -16.94 -1.18 7.69
N ALA A 21 -16.96 0.12 7.97
CA ALA A 21 -16.53 1.15 7.02
C ALA A 21 -15.06 1.01 6.60
N PHE A 22 -14.15 0.68 7.53
CA PHE A 22 -12.75 0.41 7.19
C PHE A 22 -12.55 -0.90 6.44
N THR A 23 -13.36 -1.92 6.71
CA THR A 23 -13.32 -3.18 5.96
C THR A 23 -13.76 -2.95 4.51
N GLU A 24 -14.81 -2.16 4.29
CA GLU A 24 -15.21 -1.72 2.95
C GLU A 24 -14.12 -0.86 2.29
N ALA A 25 -13.52 0.08 3.02
CA ALA A 25 -12.43 0.90 2.49
C ALA A 25 -11.23 0.04 2.05
N ILE A 26 -10.88 -1.01 2.79
CA ILE A 26 -9.82 -1.97 2.40
C ILE A 26 -10.19 -2.76 1.14
N LEU A 27 -11.48 -2.95 0.82
CA LEU A 27 -11.86 -3.57 -0.45
C LEU A 27 -11.56 -2.64 -1.64
N PHE A 28 -11.64 -1.33 -1.45
CA PHE A 28 -11.32 -0.35 -2.49
C PHE A 28 -9.82 -0.02 -2.53
N GLU A 29 -9.18 0.12 -1.37
CA GLU A 29 -7.78 0.47 -1.19
C GLU A 29 -7.13 -0.47 -0.16
N PRO A 30 -6.78 -1.71 -0.57
CA PRO A 30 -6.23 -2.70 0.36
C PRO A 30 -4.82 -2.35 0.87
N PHE A 31 -4.17 -1.39 0.23
CA PHE A 31 -2.78 -1.02 0.45
C PHE A 31 -2.60 0.24 1.30
N GLU A 32 -3.69 0.78 1.87
CA GLU A 32 -3.62 1.97 2.72
C GLU A 32 -3.23 1.57 4.16
N PRO A 33 -2.00 1.87 4.64
CA PRO A 33 -1.54 1.49 5.97
C PRO A 33 -2.41 2.06 7.10
N GLU A 34 -3.07 3.19 6.88
CA GLU A 34 -3.90 3.82 7.92
C GLU A 34 -5.16 3.01 8.24
N TYR A 35 -5.76 2.33 7.25
CA TYR A 35 -6.94 1.50 7.49
C TYR A 35 -6.62 0.28 8.34
N HIS A 36 -5.48 -0.37 8.09
CA HIS A 36 -4.99 -1.47 8.92
C HIS A 36 -4.66 -1.01 10.35
N TYR A 37 -4.08 0.19 10.52
CA TYR A 37 -3.84 0.73 11.87
C TYR A 37 -5.14 0.99 12.65
N ARG A 38 -6.16 1.55 11.99
CA ARG A 38 -7.46 1.81 12.60
C ARG A 38 -8.20 0.53 12.95
N LEU A 39 -8.18 -0.48 12.06
CA LEU A 39 -8.71 -1.82 12.37
C LEU A 39 -7.97 -2.47 13.54
N ALA A 40 -6.65 -2.31 13.65
CA ALA A 40 -5.90 -2.84 14.77
C ALA A 40 -6.33 -2.21 16.11
N ILE A 41 -6.56 -0.90 16.14
CA ILE A 41 -7.08 -0.20 17.33
C ILE A 41 -8.46 -0.75 17.69
N ILE A 42 -9.35 -0.87 16.71
CA ILE A 42 -10.71 -1.37 16.91
C ILE A 42 -10.67 -2.82 17.42
N ALA A 43 -9.89 -3.70 16.79
CA ALA A 43 -9.70 -5.09 17.22
C ALA A 43 -9.16 -5.17 18.66
N ASN A 44 -8.23 -4.29 19.05
CA ASN A 44 -7.71 -4.22 20.41
C ASN A 44 -8.78 -3.78 21.43
N ARG A 45 -9.70 -2.88 21.04
CA ARG A 45 -10.85 -2.48 21.88
C ARG A 45 -11.84 -3.63 22.09
N PHE A 46 -12.05 -4.45 21.07
CA PHE A 46 -12.85 -5.67 21.15
C PHE A 46 -12.14 -6.85 21.86
N GLY A 47 -10.91 -6.66 22.35
CA GLY A 47 -10.12 -7.72 22.99
C GLY A 47 -9.58 -8.77 22.03
N GLN A 48 -9.64 -8.52 20.71
CA GLN A 48 -9.12 -9.38 19.65
C GLN A 48 -7.63 -9.07 19.40
N THR A 49 -6.80 -9.30 20.41
CA THR A 49 -5.37 -8.97 20.40
C THR A 49 -4.60 -9.64 19.25
N ASP A 50 -5.01 -10.84 18.84
CA ASP A 50 -4.42 -11.59 17.74
C ASP A 50 -4.64 -10.88 16.38
N ARG A 51 -5.88 -10.48 16.09
CA ARG A 51 -6.22 -9.69 14.90
C ARG A 51 -5.57 -8.31 14.92
N ALA A 52 -5.51 -7.67 16.08
CA ALA A 52 -4.83 -6.40 16.23
C ALA A 52 -3.33 -6.51 15.88
N ALA A 53 -2.67 -7.59 16.30
CA ALA A 53 -1.28 -7.84 15.97
C ALA A 53 -1.06 -8.09 14.47
N GLU A 54 -1.97 -8.83 13.81
CA GLU A 54 -1.95 -9.07 12.37
C GLU A 54 -2.06 -7.75 11.58
N HIS A 55 -3.07 -6.93 11.88
CA HIS A 55 -3.24 -5.64 11.22
C HIS A 55 -2.07 -4.67 11.49
N LEU A 56 -1.46 -4.69 12.68
CA LEU A 56 -0.25 -3.91 12.96
C LEU A 56 0.98 -4.41 12.19
N ALA A 57 1.08 -5.71 11.91
CA ALA A 57 2.13 -6.25 11.07
C ALA A 57 1.95 -5.79 9.61
N ILE A 58 0.72 -5.81 9.10
CA ILE A 58 0.39 -5.31 7.76
C ILE A 58 0.68 -3.80 7.66
N HIS A 59 0.25 -3.01 8.65
CA HIS A 59 0.55 -1.58 8.72
C HIS A 59 2.06 -1.28 8.61
N ARG A 60 2.88 -2.02 9.38
CA ARG A 60 4.34 -1.85 9.34
C ARG A 60 4.89 -2.20 7.97
N ARG A 61 4.50 -3.35 7.42
CA ARG A 61 4.94 -3.79 6.09
C ARG A 61 4.59 -2.78 5.00
N LEU A 62 3.38 -2.22 5.02
CA LEU A 62 2.96 -1.19 4.06
C LEU A 62 3.74 0.12 4.24
N LYS A 63 4.06 0.52 5.48
CA LYS A 63 4.92 1.67 5.74
C LYS A 63 6.37 1.45 5.27
N GLU A 64 6.91 0.27 5.53
CA GLU A 64 8.25 -0.11 5.08
C GLU A 64 8.30 -0.08 3.55
N ALA A 65 7.36 -0.75 2.87
CA ALA A 65 7.26 -0.73 1.42
C ALA A 65 7.06 0.69 0.84
N GLY A 66 6.26 1.54 1.50
CA GLY A 66 6.11 2.94 1.11
C GLY A 66 7.37 3.78 1.31
N ALA A 67 8.17 3.49 2.34
CA ALA A 67 9.47 4.12 2.55
C ALA A 67 10.48 3.67 1.48
N GLU A 68 10.53 2.37 1.20
CA GLU A 68 11.36 1.79 0.14
C GLU A 68 11.00 2.38 -1.24
N LEU A 69 9.70 2.54 -1.53
CA LEU A 69 9.22 3.18 -2.76
C LEU A 69 9.71 4.63 -2.87
N LYS A 70 9.65 5.38 -1.77
CA LYS A 70 10.12 6.77 -1.73
C LYS A 70 11.64 6.85 -1.95
N GLU A 71 12.41 5.94 -1.36
CA GLU A 71 13.85 5.87 -1.57
C GLU A 71 14.19 5.51 -3.03
N ALA A 72 13.48 4.56 -3.62
CA ALA A 72 13.62 4.21 -5.02
C ALA A 72 13.31 5.39 -5.96
N LEU A 73 12.27 6.18 -5.64
CA LEU A 73 11.92 7.38 -6.40
C LEU A 73 12.99 8.48 -6.29
N ASP A 74 13.56 8.67 -5.10
CA ASP A 74 14.64 9.65 -4.88
C ASP A 74 15.90 9.24 -5.67
N SER A 75 16.24 7.95 -5.65
CA SER A 75 17.32 7.39 -6.46
C SER A 75 17.07 7.57 -7.97
N TYR A 76 15.86 7.30 -8.45
CA TYR A 76 15.46 7.56 -9.83
C TYR A 76 15.62 9.03 -10.20
N LEU A 77 15.15 9.93 -9.34
CA LEU A 77 15.24 11.37 -9.58
C LEU A 77 16.69 11.86 -9.62
N ASP A 78 17.56 11.27 -8.80
CA ASP A 78 19.00 11.57 -8.81
C ASP A 78 19.66 11.12 -10.13
N VAL A 79 19.31 9.93 -10.62
CA VAL A 79 19.76 9.43 -11.93
C VAL A 79 19.27 10.33 -13.07
N VAL A 80 17.98 10.73 -13.05
CA VAL A 80 17.43 11.63 -14.08
C VAL A 80 18.06 13.02 -14.06
N LYS A 81 18.48 13.52 -12.89
CA LYS A 81 19.21 14.79 -12.76
C LYS A 81 20.62 14.74 -13.33
N GLN A 82 21.18 13.54 -13.48
CA GLN A 82 22.53 13.33 -14.00
C GLN A 82 22.45 12.86 -15.48
N PRO A 83 22.56 13.76 -16.47
CA PRO A 83 22.46 13.39 -17.88
C PRO A 83 23.63 12.51 -18.40
N ASP A 84 24.70 12.40 -17.61
CA ASP A 84 25.87 11.53 -17.85
C ASP A 84 25.73 10.15 -17.18
N ALA A 85 24.61 9.87 -16.52
CA ALA A 85 24.40 8.59 -15.85
C ALA A 85 24.28 7.45 -16.86
N GLU A 86 24.83 6.28 -16.48
CA GLU A 86 24.78 5.08 -17.30
C GLU A 86 23.32 4.73 -17.65
N PRO A 87 23.00 4.43 -18.92
CA PRO A 87 21.63 4.09 -19.32
C PRO A 87 21.09 2.84 -18.60
N GLY A 88 21.98 1.99 -18.07
CA GLY A 88 21.61 0.87 -17.20
C GLY A 88 21.16 1.29 -15.79
N ALA A 89 21.67 2.38 -15.23
CA ALA A 89 21.27 2.87 -13.91
C ALA A 89 19.82 3.41 -13.91
N PHE A 90 19.42 4.06 -15.00
CA PHE A 90 18.03 4.49 -15.21
C PHE A 90 17.08 3.28 -15.27
N ARG A 91 17.45 2.24 -16.03
CA ARG A 91 16.67 1.00 -16.12
C ARG A 91 16.51 0.34 -14.74
N ILE A 92 17.59 0.16 -14.00
CA ILE A 92 17.56 -0.48 -12.67
C ILE A 92 16.66 0.30 -11.70
N ALA A 93 16.74 1.63 -11.70
CA ALA A 93 15.92 2.47 -10.83
C ALA A 93 14.42 2.35 -11.16
N VAL A 94 14.06 2.32 -12.45
CA VAL A 94 12.67 2.17 -12.90
C VAL A 94 12.14 0.75 -12.64
N GLU A 95 12.94 -0.30 -12.88
CA GLU A 95 12.58 -1.68 -12.57
C GLU A 95 12.34 -1.89 -11.07
N HIS A 96 13.20 -1.33 -10.22
CA HIS A 96 13.05 -1.40 -8.78
C HIS A 96 11.77 -0.71 -8.30
N LEU A 97 11.47 0.47 -8.86
CA LEU A 97 10.26 1.21 -8.55
C LEU A 97 8.99 0.47 -9.01
N ALA A 98 9.02 -0.15 -10.20
CA ALA A 98 7.92 -0.97 -10.70
C ALA A 98 7.68 -2.21 -9.82
N LEU A 99 8.73 -2.88 -9.36
CA LEU A 99 8.62 -4.03 -8.46
C LEU A 99 7.97 -3.65 -7.12
N LEU A 100 8.34 -2.50 -6.56
CA LEU A 100 7.78 -1.99 -5.31
C LEU A 100 6.30 -1.58 -5.49
N CYS A 101 5.95 -0.95 -6.60
CA CYS A 101 4.56 -0.69 -6.95
C CYS A 101 3.74 -1.99 -7.06
N GLU A 102 4.30 -3.06 -7.66
CA GLU A 102 3.64 -4.37 -7.75
C GLU A 102 3.48 -5.04 -6.37
N GLN A 103 4.49 -4.94 -5.49
CA GLN A 103 4.40 -5.45 -4.12
C GLN A 103 3.36 -4.71 -3.27
N LEU A 104 3.12 -3.44 -3.59
CA LEU A 104 2.04 -2.61 -3.06
C LEU A 104 0.73 -2.80 -3.84
N GLY A 105 0.67 -3.75 -4.78
CA GLY A 105 -0.47 -4.04 -5.66
C GLY A 105 -0.98 -2.86 -6.49
N TRP A 106 -0.14 -1.87 -6.72
CA TRP A 106 -0.35 -0.80 -7.69
C TRP A 106 0.09 -1.28 -9.08
N GLU A 107 -0.54 -2.36 -9.57
CA GLU A 107 -0.17 -3.02 -10.83
C GLU A 107 -0.21 -2.06 -12.03
N ARG A 108 -1.18 -1.14 -12.05
CA ARG A 108 -1.32 -0.13 -13.12
C ARG A 108 -0.17 0.87 -13.16
N GLU A 109 0.32 1.28 -11.98
CA GLU A 109 1.48 2.17 -11.91
C GLU A 109 2.75 1.41 -12.23
N ALA A 110 2.92 0.19 -11.69
CA ALA A 110 4.04 -0.70 -11.99
C ALA A 110 4.20 -0.93 -13.50
N GLU A 111 3.10 -1.16 -14.21
CA GLU A 111 3.11 -1.34 -15.66
C GLU A 111 3.47 -0.04 -16.41
N GLY A 112 2.96 1.11 -15.96
CA GLY A 112 3.35 2.42 -16.51
C GLY A 112 4.85 2.70 -16.37
N TRP A 113 5.45 2.33 -15.23
CA TRP A 113 6.89 2.41 -15.03
C TRP A 113 7.66 1.43 -15.92
N ARG A 114 7.20 0.19 -16.08
CA ARG A 114 7.81 -0.78 -17.01
C ARG A 114 7.78 -0.33 -18.46
N MET A 115 6.73 0.36 -18.91
CA MET A 115 6.67 0.91 -20.27
C MET A 115 7.72 2.00 -20.55
N LEU A 116 8.25 2.66 -19.51
CA LEU A 116 9.35 3.64 -19.65
C LEU A 116 10.72 2.98 -19.84
N VAL A 117 10.86 1.70 -19.51
CA VAL A 117 12.03 0.90 -19.87
C VAL A 117 11.76 0.32 -21.26
N PRO A 118 12.41 0.80 -22.33
CA PRO A 118 12.29 0.13 -23.62
C PRO A 118 12.90 -1.26 -23.47
N ASP A 119 12.02 -2.25 -23.47
CA ASP A 119 12.38 -3.65 -23.55
C ASP A 119 13.16 -3.83 -24.85
N SER A 120 14.39 -4.30 -24.72
CA SER A 120 15.20 -4.66 -25.89
C SER A 120 14.86 -6.07 -26.36
N ASP A 121 13.88 -6.74 -25.73
CA ASP A 121 13.38 -8.04 -26.16
C ASP A 121 11.88 -7.97 -26.45
N GLY A 122 11.53 -8.28 -27.70
CA GLY A 122 10.18 -8.13 -28.20
C GLY A 122 9.19 -9.08 -27.52
N SER A 123 8.10 -8.52 -26.99
CA SER A 123 6.81 -9.21 -26.98
C SER A 123 5.68 -8.17 -27.03
N PRO A 124 4.84 -8.16 -28.09
CA PRO A 124 3.60 -7.42 -28.07
C PRO A 124 2.64 -8.14 -27.11
N GLY A 125 2.65 -7.72 -25.84
CA GLY A 125 1.60 -8.04 -24.89
C GLY A 125 0.30 -7.46 -25.40
N GLN A 126 -0.48 -8.31 -26.08
CA GLN A 126 -1.77 -7.99 -26.68
C GLN A 126 -2.63 -7.23 -25.67
N THR A 127 -2.88 -5.96 -26.00
CA THR A 127 -4.19 -5.38 -25.71
C THR A 127 -5.20 -6.20 -26.49
N ASN A 128 -6.09 -6.89 -25.78
CA ASN A 128 -7.41 -7.11 -26.36
C ASN A 128 -8.47 -6.76 -25.32
N PRO A 129 -9.27 -5.72 -25.56
CA PRO A 129 -10.40 -5.40 -24.72
C PRO A 129 -11.52 -6.42 -24.93
N SER A 130 -12.36 -6.50 -23.90
CA SER A 130 -13.72 -7.05 -23.83
C SER A 130 -14.45 -7.27 -25.16
N GLU A 131 -15.03 -8.47 -25.33
CA GLU A 131 -16.43 -8.69 -25.75
C GLU A 131 -16.92 -10.08 -25.27
#